data_AF-A0A4Q7XYT8-F1
#
_entry.id   AF-A0A4Q7XYT8-F1
#
_cell.length_a   1.000
_cell.length_b   1.000
_cell.length_c   1.000
_cell.angle_alpha   90.00
_cell.angle_beta   90.00
_cell.angle_gamma   90.00
#
_symmetry.space_group_name_H-M   'P 1'
#
loop_
_entity.id
_entity.type
_entity.pdbx_description
1 polymer ?
#
loop_
_entity_poly.entity_id
_entity_poly.type
_entity_poly.pdbx_seq_one_letter_code
_entity_poly.pdbx_strand_id
1 'polypeptide(L)'
;MTESQTPPLPEPPPARSGRDRRRTGAVLRWAAVVAVFALTGTGTAYGISRADRADLPGLATRTDGRWEYPALVRPPLPSGSPGPLAAANKAGTHYADLRALRLPAPKNATVDKTLSGTDGWLPVKDFLAQYDASGRGELGQALTDRGLRHVTSRGWTTPDGTRTRIDLLQFATAEVAEDSASMFVSYNGPLHPLRGAPAFEPEGFPEAARLDKVWLAAFAEAKPYGKEQTRVAYAAAGDTVAMVTQSRPGGAAAVPFWQTVTLQSELLA
;
A
#
# COMPACT_ATOMS: atom_id res chain seq x y z
N MET A 1 -106.02 57.07 -6.95
CA MET A 1 -105.97 55.70 -6.42
C MET A 1 -105.25 54.83 -7.43
N THR A 2 -103.97 54.55 -7.20
CA THR A 2 -103.35 53.27 -7.56
C THR A 2 -102.10 53.11 -6.71
N GLU A 3 -102.13 52.08 -5.88
CA GLU A 3 -101.16 51.71 -4.87
C GLU A 3 -100.16 50.74 -5.52
N SER A 4 -98.87 51.06 -5.53
CA SER A 4 -97.82 50.14 -6.00
C SER A 4 -97.25 49.40 -4.80
N GLN A 5 -97.62 48.12 -4.65
CA GLN A 5 -96.97 47.19 -3.74
C GLN A 5 -95.57 46.81 -4.25
N THR A 6 -94.56 46.93 -3.39
CA THR A 6 -93.19 46.43 -3.61
C THR A 6 -93.04 45.05 -2.95
N PRO A 7 -92.43 44.04 -3.61
CA PRO A 7 -92.30 42.69 -3.05
C PRO A 7 -91.20 42.60 -1.96
N PRO A 8 -91.24 41.59 -1.06
CA PRO A 8 -90.26 41.44 0.00
C PRO A 8 -88.90 40.93 -0.54
N LEU A 9 -87.82 41.40 0.07
CA LEU A 9 -86.44 41.01 -0.24
C LEU A 9 -86.18 39.53 0.09
N PRO A 10 -85.33 38.80 -0.66
CA PRO A 10 -84.93 37.44 -0.33
C PRO A 10 -83.95 37.40 0.86
N GLU A 11 -84.14 36.43 1.75
CA GLU A 11 -83.26 36.14 2.88
C GLU A 11 -81.91 35.53 2.41
N PRO A 12 -80.76 35.90 3.00
CA PRO A 12 -79.47 35.38 2.56
C PRO A 12 -79.27 33.92 2.99
N PRO A 13 -78.57 33.10 2.17
CA PRO A 13 -78.38 31.68 2.45
C PRO A 13 -77.43 31.44 3.64
N PRO A 14 -77.55 30.30 4.36
CA PRO A 14 -76.70 30.01 5.50
C PRO A 14 -75.25 29.78 5.09
N ALA A 15 -74.33 30.40 5.83
CA ALA A 15 -72.89 30.26 5.62
C ALA A 15 -72.43 28.81 5.86
N ARG A 16 -71.88 28.18 4.82
CA ARG A 16 -71.27 26.84 4.93
C ARG A 16 -70.04 26.89 5.84
N SER A 17 -70.01 26.02 6.85
CA SER A 17 -68.92 25.87 7.84
C SER A 17 -67.65 25.25 7.23
N GLY A 18 -66.96 25.97 6.34
CA GLY A 18 -65.69 25.53 5.72
C GLY A 18 -64.46 25.55 6.64
N ARG A 19 -64.65 25.59 7.97
CA ARG A 19 -63.59 25.96 8.92
C ARG A 19 -62.72 24.78 9.37
N ASP A 20 -63.24 23.55 9.38
CA ASP A 20 -62.48 22.37 9.86
C ASP A 20 -61.55 21.74 8.81
N ARG A 21 -61.98 21.65 7.54
CA ARG A 21 -61.13 21.10 6.46
C ARG A 21 -59.86 21.91 6.21
N ARG A 22 -59.87 23.21 6.54
CA ARG A 22 -58.70 24.09 6.38
C ARG A 22 -57.65 23.85 7.48
N ARG A 23 -58.06 23.46 8.68
CA ARG A 23 -57.17 23.24 9.82
C ARG A 23 -56.41 21.92 9.70
N THR A 24 -57.08 20.85 9.27
CA THR A 24 -56.43 19.55 9.05
C THR A 24 -55.40 19.58 7.92
N GLY A 25 -55.70 20.29 6.83
CA GLY A 25 -54.73 20.50 5.73
C GLY A 25 -53.50 21.30 6.16
N ALA A 26 -53.64 22.26 7.06
CA ALA A 26 -52.50 23.00 7.61
C ALA A 26 -51.61 22.12 8.50
N VAL A 27 -52.21 21.29 9.37
CA VAL A 27 -51.46 20.36 10.24
C VAL A 27 -50.69 19.34 9.41
N LEU A 28 -51.30 18.75 8.37
CA LEU A 28 -50.64 17.80 7.47
C LEU A 28 -49.47 18.43 6.69
N ARG A 29 -49.62 19.69 6.25
CA ARG A 29 -48.53 20.43 5.59
C ARG A 29 -47.37 20.69 6.53
N TRP A 30 -47.64 21.08 7.77
CA TRP A 30 -46.60 21.28 8.76
C TRP A 30 -45.92 19.96 9.16
N ALA A 31 -46.68 18.87 9.30
CA ALA A 31 -46.12 17.55 9.54
C ALA A 31 -45.19 17.09 8.40
N ALA A 32 -45.59 17.33 7.14
CA ALA A 32 -44.75 17.03 5.98
C ALA A 32 -43.46 17.86 5.97
N VAL A 33 -43.54 19.15 6.30
CA VAL A 33 -42.36 20.02 6.42
C VAL A 33 -41.41 19.50 7.50
N VAL A 34 -41.93 19.22 8.70
CA VAL A 34 -41.12 18.68 9.80
C VAL A 34 -40.48 17.34 9.42
N ALA A 35 -41.22 16.46 8.75
CA ALA A 35 -40.69 15.18 8.29
C ALA A 35 -39.56 15.35 7.27
N VAL A 36 -39.70 16.29 6.32
CA VAL A 36 -38.63 16.61 5.36
C VAL A 36 -37.40 17.11 6.09
N PHE A 37 -37.54 18.09 6.99
CA PHE A 37 -36.41 18.62 7.77
C PHE A 37 -35.74 17.56 8.64
N ALA A 38 -36.53 16.69 9.28
CA ALA A 38 -36.00 15.57 10.05
C ALA A 38 -35.20 14.62 9.15
N LEU A 39 -35.75 14.22 8.00
CA LEU A 39 -35.08 13.29 7.08
C LEU A 39 -33.80 13.88 6.47
N THR A 40 -33.83 15.12 5.98
CA THR A 40 -32.61 15.76 5.43
C THR A 40 -31.60 16.08 6.51
N GLY A 41 -32.03 16.57 7.67
CA GLY A 41 -31.14 16.86 8.80
C GLY A 41 -30.43 15.60 9.30
N THR A 42 -31.19 14.55 9.58
CA THR A 42 -30.63 13.27 10.08
C THR A 42 -29.80 12.57 9.01
N GLY A 43 -30.24 12.58 7.74
CA GLY A 43 -29.48 12.02 6.63
C GLY A 43 -28.14 12.72 6.40
N THR A 44 -28.12 14.05 6.45
CA THR A 44 -26.88 14.84 6.31
C THR A 44 -25.96 14.62 7.50
N ALA A 45 -26.50 14.66 8.73
CA ALA A 45 -25.71 14.41 9.94
C ALA A 45 -25.11 13.00 9.93
N TYR A 46 -25.89 11.99 9.57
CA TYR A 46 -25.41 10.61 9.45
C TYR A 46 -24.34 10.46 8.36
N GLY A 47 -24.53 11.08 7.19
CA GLY A 47 -23.55 11.08 6.11
C GLY A 47 -22.21 11.67 6.52
N ILE A 48 -22.22 12.84 7.17
CA ILE A 48 -20.99 13.50 7.64
C ILE A 48 -20.34 12.70 8.79
N SER A 49 -21.13 12.14 9.70
CA SER A 49 -20.60 11.45 10.88
C SER A 49 -19.97 10.10 10.56
N ARG A 50 -20.35 9.50 9.42
CA ARG A 50 -19.80 8.22 8.95
C ARG A 50 -18.64 8.39 7.97
N ALA A 51 -18.54 9.54 7.31
CA ALA A 51 -17.44 9.80 6.38
C ALA A 51 -16.12 9.90 7.14
N ASP A 52 -15.08 9.25 6.61
CA ASP A 52 -13.74 9.47 7.12
C ASP A 52 -13.33 10.93 6.87
N ARG A 53 -12.63 11.53 7.84
CA ARG A 53 -12.18 12.93 7.76
C ARG A 53 -11.43 13.22 6.45
N ALA A 54 -10.74 12.23 5.90
CA ALA A 54 -9.97 12.34 4.66
C ALA A 54 -10.84 12.55 3.41
N ASP A 55 -12.09 12.08 3.43
CA ASP A 55 -13.01 12.15 2.30
C ASP A 55 -13.90 13.40 2.34
N LEU A 56 -13.78 14.22 3.39
CA LEU A 56 -14.54 15.44 3.54
C LEU A 56 -13.85 16.61 2.78
N PRO A 57 -14.59 17.33 1.91
CA PRO A 57 -14.06 18.49 1.20
C PRO A 57 -13.47 19.52 2.17
N GLY A 58 -12.22 19.94 1.93
CA GLY A 58 -11.52 20.91 2.78
C GLY A 58 -10.95 20.37 4.09
N LEU A 59 -11.18 19.09 4.41
CA LEU A 59 -10.61 18.39 5.57
C LEU A 59 -9.68 17.23 5.19
N ALA A 60 -9.59 16.94 3.89
CA ALA A 60 -8.66 15.98 3.32
C ALA A 60 -7.22 16.26 3.80
N THR A 61 -6.60 15.27 4.41
CA THR A 61 -5.19 15.35 4.77
C THR A 61 -4.38 15.27 3.49
N ARG A 62 -3.40 16.16 3.31
CA ARG A 62 -2.48 16.08 2.17
C ARG A 62 -1.83 14.69 2.20
N THR A 63 -1.85 14.01 1.05
CA THR A 63 -1.16 12.72 0.94
C THR A 63 0.30 12.88 1.36
N ASP A 64 0.77 11.99 2.23
CA ASP A 64 2.16 11.92 2.65
C ASP A 64 3.01 11.09 1.68
N GLY A 65 2.43 10.69 0.54
CA GLY A 65 3.09 9.96 -0.52
C GLY A 65 3.12 8.44 -0.32
N ARG A 66 2.58 7.90 0.78
CA ARG A 66 2.50 6.45 0.99
C ARG A 66 1.51 5.79 0.03
N TRP A 67 1.78 4.53 -0.28
CA TRP A 67 0.86 3.68 -1.02
C TRP A 67 -0.05 2.90 -0.08
N GLU A 68 -1.26 2.62 -0.55
CA GLU A 68 -2.21 1.75 0.15
C GLU A 68 -1.88 0.29 -0.14
N TYR A 69 -1.30 -0.40 0.83
CA TYR A 69 -1.14 -1.85 0.76
C TYR A 69 -2.39 -2.56 1.31
N PRO A 70 -2.72 -3.77 0.82
CA PRO A 70 -3.71 -4.59 1.48
C PRO A 70 -3.22 -4.99 2.88
N ALA A 71 -4.14 -5.41 3.75
CA ALA A 71 -3.79 -5.88 5.09
C ALA A 71 -2.77 -7.03 4.99
N LEU A 72 -1.64 -6.87 5.67
CA LEU A 72 -0.59 -7.89 5.70
C LEU A 72 -0.96 -8.96 6.72
N VAL A 73 -0.91 -10.21 6.28
CA VAL A 73 -1.15 -11.38 7.13
C VAL A 73 0.08 -12.27 7.04
N ARG A 74 0.65 -12.62 8.19
CA ARG A 74 1.76 -13.57 8.24
C ARG A 74 1.26 -14.95 7.80
N PRO A 75 1.99 -15.64 6.91
CA PRO A 75 1.61 -16.99 6.52
C PRO A 75 1.62 -17.92 7.74
N PRO A 76 0.74 -18.94 7.76
CA PRO A 76 0.70 -19.91 8.84
C PRO A 76 2.02 -20.68 8.90
N LEU A 77 2.49 -20.95 10.12
CA LEU A 77 3.66 -21.78 10.36
C LEU A 77 3.24 -23.24 10.61
N PRO A 78 4.09 -24.23 10.25
CA PRO A 78 3.92 -25.59 10.72
C PRO A 78 3.82 -25.65 12.25
N SER A 79 3.06 -26.61 12.78
CA SER A 79 2.86 -26.75 14.22
C SER A 79 4.19 -26.93 14.95
N GLY A 80 4.43 -26.13 15.99
CA GLY A 80 5.67 -26.15 16.77
C GLY A 80 6.86 -25.43 16.12
N SER A 81 6.74 -24.93 14.90
CA SER A 81 7.80 -24.16 14.25
C SER A 81 7.88 -22.73 14.82
N PRO A 82 9.06 -22.30 15.30
CA PRO A 82 9.26 -20.92 15.73
C PRO A 82 9.36 -19.95 14.54
N GLY A 83 9.19 -18.65 14.80
CA GLY A 83 9.52 -17.61 13.82
C GLY A 83 11.03 -17.54 13.52
N PRO A 84 11.44 -16.89 12.41
CA PRO A 84 12.84 -16.82 11.99
C PRO A 84 13.72 -16.09 13.03
N LEU A 85 13.21 -15.06 13.70
CA LEU A 85 13.98 -14.28 14.69
C LEU A 85 13.79 -14.75 16.15
N ALA A 86 13.07 -15.85 16.37
CA ALA A 86 12.83 -16.37 17.70
C ALA A 86 14.08 -17.04 18.29
N ALA A 87 14.35 -16.85 19.58
CA ALA A 87 15.55 -17.39 20.24
C ALA A 87 15.67 -18.92 20.21
N ALA A 88 14.54 -19.63 20.07
CA ALA A 88 14.50 -21.08 19.91
C ALA A 88 14.91 -21.55 18.49
N ASN A 89 14.86 -20.65 17.49
CA ASN A 89 15.24 -20.93 16.11
C ASN A 89 16.73 -20.64 15.90
N LYS A 90 17.60 -21.59 16.23
CA LYS A 90 19.05 -21.39 16.13
C LYS A 90 19.58 -21.21 14.71
N ALA A 91 18.90 -21.77 13.71
CA ALA A 91 19.28 -21.61 12.30
C ALA A 91 18.65 -20.37 11.64
N GLY A 92 17.72 -19.69 12.34
CA GLY A 92 16.91 -18.61 11.81
C GLY A 92 16.09 -18.96 10.57
N THR A 93 15.69 -20.23 10.44
CA THR A 93 14.98 -20.73 9.26
C THR A 93 13.58 -20.10 9.15
N HIS A 94 13.21 -19.68 7.94
CA HIS A 94 11.81 -19.41 7.61
C HIS A 94 11.07 -20.72 7.36
N TYR A 95 10.27 -21.16 8.35
CA TYR A 95 9.40 -22.33 8.18
C TYR A 95 8.13 -22.03 7.37
N ALA A 96 7.79 -20.76 7.19
CA ALA A 96 6.77 -20.34 6.24
C ALA A 96 7.25 -20.53 4.80
N ASP A 97 6.32 -20.77 3.89
CA ASP A 97 6.62 -20.73 2.46
C ASP A 97 7.10 -19.33 2.04
N LEU A 98 8.34 -19.23 1.57
CA LEU A 98 8.97 -17.97 1.15
C LEU A 98 8.14 -17.22 0.09
N ARG A 99 7.41 -17.95 -0.76
CA ARG A 99 6.53 -17.35 -1.78
C ARG A 99 5.38 -16.56 -1.13
N ALA A 100 4.98 -16.90 0.08
CA ALA A 100 3.96 -16.18 0.83
C ALA A 100 4.51 -14.97 1.61
N LEU A 101 5.84 -14.82 1.70
CA LEU A 101 6.52 -13.73 2.42
C LEU A 101 6.83 -12.51 1.54
N ARG A 102 6.41 -12.50 0.27
CA ARG A 102 6.58 -11.35 -0.63
C ARG A 102 5.46 -10.35 -0.39
N LEU A 103 5.82 -9.08 -0.21
CA LEU A 103 4.87 -7.99 -0.05
C LEU A 103 3.85 -7.98 -1.20
N PRO A 104 2.53 -7.92 -0.92
CA PRO A 104 1.53 -7.75 -1.97
C PRO A 104 1.70 -6.40 -2.66
N ALA A 105 1.30 -6.32 -3.93
CA ALA A 105 1.30 -5.05 -4.63
C ALA A 105 0.28 -4.08 -3.98
N PRO A 106 0.58 -2.78 -3.92
CA PRO A 106 -0.37 -1.80 -3.42
C PRO A 106 -1.59 -1.69 -4.33
N LYS A 107 -2.66 -1.11 -3.81
CA LYS A 107 -3.89 -0.87 -4.58
C LYS A 107 -3.59 -0.11 -5.86
N ASN A 108 -4.31 -0.47 -6.93
CA ASN A 108 -4.19 0.11 -8.26
C ASN A 108 -2.84 -0.11 -8.97
N ALA A 109 -1.92 -0.89 -8.40
CA ALA A 109 -0.70 -1.27 -9.10
C ALA A 109 -0.93 -2.46 -10.05
N THR A 110 -0.23 -2.45 -11.17
CA THR A 110 -0.22 -3.55 -12.12
C THR A 110 0.92 -4.50 -11.79
N VAL A 111 0.61 -5.73 -11.39
CA VAL A 111 1.61 -6.76 -11.08
C VAL A 111 2.37 -7.20 -12.33
N ASP A 112 3.69 -7.29 -12.22
CA ASP A 112 4.55 -7.87 -13.25
C ASP A 112 4.50 -9.39 -13.19
N LYS A 113 3.77 -9.98 -14.16
CA LYS A 113 3.59 -11.42 -14.25
C LYS A 113 4.85 -12.17 -14.69
N THR A 114 5.82 -11.47 -15.29
CA THR A 114 7.07 -12.10 -15.77
C THR A 114 7.95 -12.59 -14.62
N LEU A 115 7.77 -12.02 -13.42
CA LEU A 115 8.52 -12.37 -12.21
C LEU A 115 7.93 -13.57 -11.44
N SER A 116 6.86 -14.19 -11.94
CA SER A 116 6.21 -15.31 -11.26
C SER A 116 7.07 -16.57 -11.22
N GLY A 117 8.00 -16.72 -12.16
CA GLY A 117 8.86 -17.90 -12.27
C GLY A 117 8.07 -19.20 -12.50
N THR A 118 8.72 -20.35 -12.25
CA THR A 118 8.08 -21.68 -12.29
C THR A 118 7.68 -22.07 -10.88
N ASP A 119 6.40 -22.36 -10.65
CA ASP A 119 5.84 -22.64 -9.31
C ASP A 119 6.15 -21.56 -8.26
N GLY A 120 6.30 -20.30 -8.68
CA GLY A 120 6.65 -19.19 -7.79
C GLY A 120 8.15 -19.03 -7.51
N TRP A 121 9.01 -19.85 -8.12
CA TRP A 121 10.47 -19.78 -8.00
C TRP A 121 11.08 -19.12 -9.24
N LEU A 122 11.83 -18.05 -9.02
CA LEU A 122 12.51 -17.32 -10.07
C LEU A 122 13.87 -17.97 -10.38
N PRO A 123 14.19 -18.24 -11.65
CA PRO A 123 15.54 -18.65 -12.03
C PRO A 123 16.58 -17.61 -11.62
N VAL A 124 17.73 -18.05 -11.10
CA VAL A 124 18.83 -17.15 -10.65
C VAL A 124 19.28 -16.23 -11.78
N LYS A 125 19.30 -16.69 -13.04
CA LYS A 125 19.64 -15.87 -14.20
C LYS A 125 18.69 -14.66 -14.39
N ASP A 126 17.43 -14.78 -14.00
CA ASP A 126 16.41 -13.72 -14.15
C ASP A 126 16.47 -12.74 -12.96
N PHE A 127 16.99 -13.19 -11.81
CA PHE A 127 17.46 -12.30 -10.75
C PHE A 127 18.69 -11.50 -11.18
N LEU A 128 19.72 -12.21 -11.65
CA LEU A 128 20.98 -11.64 -12.12
C LEU A 128 20.82 -10.70 -13.31
N ALA A 129 19.72 -10.84 -14.06
CA ALA A 129 19.37 -9.92 -15.13
C ALA A 129 19.29 -8.46 -14.65
N GLN A 130 18.99 -8.16 -13.39
CA GLN A 130 18.92 -6.76 -12.92
C GLN A 130 20.25 -6.03 -12.94
N TYR A 131 21.36 -6.78 -12.86
CA TYR A 131 22.71 -6.23 -12.81
C TYR A 131 23.26 -5.97 -14.22
N ASP A 132 24.20 -5.04 -14.31
CA ASP A 132 25.00 -4.83 -15.51
C ASP A 132 25.85 -6.07 -15.84
N ALA A 133 26.20 -6.24 -17.12
CA ALA A 133 26.99 -7.39 -17.58
C ALA A 133 28.35 -7.50 -16.86
N SER A 134 28.96 -6.37 -16.51
CA SER A 134 30.26 -6.30 -15.83
C SER A 134 30.29 -6.97 -14.46
N GLY A 135 29.22 -6.85 -13.66
CA GLY A 135 29.13 -7.43 -12.30
C GLY A 135 28.37 -8.74 -12.21
N ARG A 136 27.62 -9.11 -13.26
CA ARG A 136 26.67 -10.23 -13.21
C ARG A 136 27.33 -11.60 -12.97
N GLY A 137 28.48 -11.85 -13.61
CA GLY A 137 29.17 -13.14 -13.54
C GLY A 137 29.72 -13.44 -12.15
N GLU A 138 30.42 -12.46 -11.57
CA GLU A 138 30.99 -12.55 -10.23
C GLU A 138 29.91 -12.77 -9.16
N LEU A 139 28.83 -11.99 -9.21
CA LEU A 139 27.70 -12.17 -8.29
C LEU A 139 27.06 -13.56 -8.43
N GLY A 140 26.88 -14.04 -9.67
CA GLY A 140 26.34 -15.37 -9.91
C GLY A 140 27.19 -16.50 -9.31
N GLN A 141 28.51 -16.38 -9.41
CA GLN A 141 29.43 -17.31 -8.78
C GLN A 141 29.34 -17.21 -7.24
N ALA A 142 29.37 -16.00 -6.69
CA ALA A 142 29.27 -15.78 -5.24
C ALA A 142 27.97 -16.34 -4.63
N LEU A 143 26.84 -16.22 -5.33
CA LEU A 143 25.56 -16.84 -4.92
C LEU A 143 25.63 -18.36 -4.92
N THR A 144 26.33 -18.95 -5.89
CA THR A 144 26.53 -20.40 -5.98
C THR A 144 27.42 -20.89 -4.84
N ASP A 145 28.54 -20.22 -4.61
CA ASP A 145 29.52 -20.59 -3.58
C ASP A 145 28.95 -20.50 -2.16
N ARG A 146 28.05 -19.52 -1.92
CA ARG A 146 27.33 -19.38 -0.64
C ARG A 146 26.09 -20.27 -0.52
N GLY A 147 25.80 -21.08 -1.53
CA GLY A 147 24.72 -22.07 -1.47
C GLY A 147 23.31 -21.48 -1.48
N LEU A 148 23.07 -20.46 -2.33
CA LEU A 148 21.73 -19.96 -2.61
C LEU A 148 20.78 -21.12 -2.96
N ARG A 149 19.68 -21.25 -2.21
CA ARG A 149 18.71 -22.35 -2.39
C ARG A 149 17.62 -21.97 -3.37
N HIS A 150 17.00 -20.84 -3.10
CA HIS A 150 15.82 -20.39 -3.84
C HIS A 150 15.82 -18.88 -4.01
N VAL A 151 15.25 -18.45 -5.14
CA VAL A 151 14.89 -17.05 -5.37
C VAL A 151 13.40 -16.99 -5.65
N THR A 152 12.74 -16.02 -5.05
CA THR A 152 11.36 -15.72 -5.39
C THR A 152 11.14 -14.22 -5.47
N SER A 153 10.32 -13.79 -6.42
CA SER A 153 10.22 -12.39 -6.75
C SER A 153 8.80 -11.93 -6.97
N ARG A 154 8.57 -10.64 -6.77
CA ARG A 154 7.34 -9.95 -7.14
C ARG A 154 7.67 -8.53 -7.54
N GLY A 155 7.05 -8.07 -8.61
CA GLY A 155 7.15 -6.68 -9.01
C GLY A 155 5.80 -6.12 -9.42
N TRP A 156 5.73 -4.81 -9.46
CA TRP A 156 4.54 -4.08 -9.89
C TRP A 156 4.91 -2.70 -10.42
N THR A 157 3.99 -2.12 -11.18
CA THR A 157 4.07 -0.72 -11.61
C THR A 157 2.86 0.03 -11.08
N THR A 158 3.08 1.10 -10.33
CA THR A 158 2.02 2.00 -9.84
C THR A 158 1.57 3.01 -10.91
N PRO A 159 0.38 3.62 -10.78
CA PRO A 159 -0.13 4.57 -11.78
C PRO A 159 0.77 5.79 -12.05
N ASP A 160 1.61 6.16 -11.08
CA ASP A 160 2.60 7.24 -11.22
C ASP A 160 3.86 6.84 -12.01
N GLY A 161 3.91 5.60 -12.50
CA GLY A 161 5.01 5.04 -13.28
C GLY A 161 6.14 4.44 -12.45
N THR A 162 6.04 4.39 -11.12
CA THR A 162 7.06 3.75 -10.28
C THR A 162 7.03 2.24 -10.48
N ARG A 163 8.16 1.66 -10.88
CA ARG A 163 8.35 0.22 -10.95
C ARG A 163 9.03 -0.25 -9.67
N THR A 164 8.40 -1.19 -8.97
CA THR A 164 8.96 -1.84 -7.80
C THR A 164 9.23 -3.30 -8.10
N ARG A 165 10.35 -3.83 -7.63
CA ARG A 165 10.63 -5.25 -7.61
C ARG A 165 11.22 -5.64 -6.26
N ILE A 166 10.74 -6.76 -5.74
CA ILE A 166 11.23 -7.41 -4.53
C ILE A 166 11.71 -8.79 -4.94
N ASP A 167 12.95 -9.12 -4.56
CA ASP A 167 13.54 -10.44 -4.69
C ASP A 167 13.89 -10.95 -3.28
N LEU A 168 13.44 -12.15 -2.94
CA LEU A 168 13.82 -12.85 -1.72
C LEU A 168 14.75 -14.00 -2.09
N LEU A 169 15.94 -14.01 -1.48
CA LEU A 169 16.99 -14.97 -1.70
C LEU A 169 17.19 -15.78 -0.42
N GLN A 170 16.90 -17.07 -0.48
CA GLN A 170 16.99 -17.96 0.67
C GLN A 170 18.29 -18.74 0.68
N PHE A 171 18.95 -18.75 1.84
CA PHE A 171 20.18 -19.47 2.14
C PHE A 171 19.91 -20.60 3.15
N ALA A 172 20.97 -21.28 3.58
CA ALA A 172 20.85 -22.40 4.51
C ALA A 172 20.52 -21.99 5.95
N THR A 173 21.07 -20.87 6.41
CA THR A 173 20.89 -20.37 7.79
C THR A 173 20.92 -18.84 7.79
N ALA A 174 20.53 -18.25 8.93
CA ALA A 174 20.60 -16.81 9.12
C ALA A 174 22.02 -16.26 9.05
N GLU A 175 23.01 -16.96 9.58
CA GLU A 175 24.40 -16.55 9.53
C GLU A 175 24.90 -16.47 8.10
N VAL A 176 24.52 -17.43 7.25
CA VAL A 176 24.89 -17.41 5.82
C VAL A 176 24.17 -16.28 5.09
N ALA A 177 22.90 -16.01 5.40
CA ALA A 177 22.15 -14.91 4.78
C ALA A 177 22.71 -13.53 5.18
N GLU A 178 23.08 -13.34 6.44
CA GLU A 178 23.69 -12.11 6.92
C GLU A 178 25.09 -11.93 6.34
N ASP A 179 25.95 -12.95 6.35
CA ASP A 179 27.27 -12.89 5.68
C ASP A 179 27.12 -12.60 4.18
N SER A 180 26.11 -13.21 3.55
CA SER A 180 25.78 -13.00 2.14
C SER A 180 25.45 -11.55 1.81
N ALA A 181 24.98 -10.75 2.77
CA ALA A 181 24.74 -9.33 2.55
C ALA A 181 26.00 -8.57 2.08
N SER A 182 27.18 -8.99 2.57
CA SER A 182 28.47 -8.41 2.19
C SER A 182 28.81 -8.55 0.70
N MET A 183 28.20 -9.51 -0.01
CA MET A 183 28.40 -9.68 -1.45
C MET A 183 27.59 -8.66 -2.27
N PHE A 184 26.54 -8.07 -1.68
CA PHE A 184 25.71 -7.09 -2.36
C PHE A 184 26.17 -5.66 -2.10
N VAL A 185 26.69 -5.37 -0.91
CA VAL A 185 26.96 -4.01 -0.46
C VAL A 185 28.30 -3.90 0.24
N SER A 186 28.93 -2.74 0.04
CA SER A 186 30.03 -2.25 0.85
C SER A 186 29.58 -1.03 1.65
N TYR A 187 30.48 -0.48 2.47
CA TYR A 187 30.25 0.80 3.14
C TYR A 187 29.90 1.94 2.16
N ASN A 188 30.43 1.90 0.94
CA ASN A 188 30.28 2.97 -0.05
C ASN A 188 29.07 2.80 -0.98
N GLY A 189 28.33 1.70 -0.89
CA GLY A 189 27.24 1.40 -1.83
C GLY A 189 27.19 -0.05 -2.29
N PRO A 190 26.22 -0.39 -3.17
CA PRO A 190 26.16 -1.68 -3.83
C PRO A 190 27.46 -2.02 -4.57
N LEU A 191 27.94 -3.24 -4.42
CA LEU A 191 29.19 -3.72 -5.06
C LEU A 191 29.02 -4.01 -6.54
N HIS A 192 27.81 -4.41 -6.95
CA HIS A 192 27.51 -4.76 -8.33
C HIS A 192 26.58 -3.72 -8.95
N PRO A 193 26.97 -3.09 -10.07
CA PRO A 193 26.16 -2.05 -10.71
C PRO A 193 24.83 -2.60 -11.23
N LEU A 194 23.75 -1.87 -10.98
CA LEU A 194 22.44 -2.14 -11.55
C LEU A 194 22.35 -1.57 -12.96
N ARG A 195 21.58 -2.23 -13.84
CA ARG A 195 21.40 -1.71 -15.20
C ARG A 195 20.78 -0.31 -15.15
N GLY A 196 21.46 0.63 -15.79
CA GLY A 196 20.98 2.02 -15.89
C GLY A 196 21.17 2.85 -14.62
N ALA A 197 21.78 2.30 -13.56
CA ALA A 197 22.09 3.00 -12.31
C ALA A 197 23.49 2.56 -11.81
N PRO A 198 24.57 3.20 -12.29
CA PRO A 198 25.94 2.73 -12.06
C PRO A 198 26.53 3.13 -10.70
N ALA A 199 25.97 4.14 -10.03
CA ALA A 199 26.50 4.68 -8.79
C ALA A 199 25.36 5.00 -7.81
N PHE A 200 25.67 4.88 -6.52
CA PHE A 200 24.72 5.02 -5.44
C PHE A 200 25.32 5.78 -4.26
N GLU A 201 24.46 6.44 -3.50
CA GLU A 201 24.77 7.10 -2.24
C GLU A 201 23.90 6.49 -1.14
N PRO A 202 24.37 6.48 0.13
CA PRO A 202 23.55 6.03 1.26
C PRO A 202 22.21 6.75 1.32
N GLU A 203 21.14 5.98 1.47
CA GLU A 203 19.80 6.53 1.65
C GLU A 203 19.66 7.09 3.07
N GLY A 204 19.01 8.24 3.22
CA GLY A 204 18.61 8.81 4.51
C GLY A 204 17.46 8.04 5.16
N PHE A 205 17.53 6.70 5.19
CA PHE A 205 16.48 5.82 5.66
C PHE A 205 16.15 6.11 7.14
N PRO A 206 14.88 6.39 7.49
CA PRO A 206 14.53 6.79 8.85
C PRO A 206 14.81 5.69 9.89
N GLU A 207 15.47 6.06 10.99
CA GLU A 207 15.79 5.11 12.07
C GLU A 207 14.52 4.47 12.68
N ALA A 208 13.47 5.27 12.85
CA ALA A 208 12.17 4.80 13.35
C ALA A 208 11.46 3.79 12.42
N ALA A 209 11.92 3.64 11.18
CA ALA A 209 11.38 2.70 10.21
C ALA A 209 12.22 1.40 10.12
N ARG A 210 13.31 1.29 10.89
CA ARG A 210 14.14 0.09 11.01
C ARG A 210 13.54 -0.86 12.04
N LEU A 211 13.71 -2.16 11.81
CA LEU A 211 13.27 -3.21 12.73
C LEU A 211 14.46 -3.75 13.50
N ASP A 212 14.24 -4.06 14.78
CA ASP A 212 15.23 -4.74 15.59
C ASP A 212 15.53 -6.13 14.99
N LYS A 213 16.80 -6.56 15.05
CA LYS A 213 17.30 -7.85 14.51
C LYS A 213 17.08 -8.06 13.01
N VAL A 214 16.81 -7.00 12.26
CA VAL A 214 16.84 -7.02 10.79
C VAL A 214 18.01 -6.16 10.34
N TRP A 215 18.99 -6.78 9.68
CA TRP A 215 20.06 -6.01 9.04
C TRP A 215 19.49 -5.27 7.82
N LEU A 216 19.86 -4.01 7.62
CA LEU A 216 19.34 -3.18 6.53
C LEU A 216 20.39 -2.18 6.02
N ALA A 217 20.59 -2.17 4.70
CA ALA A 217 21.33 -1.14 3.97
C ALA A 217 20.47 -0.63 2.80
N ALA A 218 20.32 0.69 2.69
CA ALA A 218 19.50 1.33 1.66
C ALA A 218 20.29 2.43 0.95
N PHE A 219 20.05 2.58 -0.34
CA PHE A 219 20.77 3.49 -1.22
C PHE A 219 19.88 4.12 -2.28
N ALA A 220 20.26 5.34 -2.68
CA ALA A 220 19.67 6.05 -3.79
C ALA A 220 20.69 6.18 -4.92
N GLU A 221 20.28 6.04 -6.17
CA GLU A 221 21.15 6.32 -7.33
C GLU A 221 21.72 7.73 -7.22
N ALA A 222 23.03 7.86 -7.43
CA ALA A 222 23.73 9.13 -7.42
C ALA A 222 23.46 9.92 -8.71
N LYS A 223 23.44 11.25 -8.62
CA LYS A 223 23.31 12.09 -9.83
C LYS A 223 24.59 12.03 -10.68
N PRO A 224 24.49 12.22 -12.01
CA PRO A 224 23.27 12.43 -12.78
C PRO A 224 22.54 11.11 -13.10
N TYR A 225 21.21 11.16 -13.10
CA TYR A 225 20.37 10.01 -13.46
C TYR A 225 20.28 9.83 -14.97
N GLY A 226 20.09 8.59 -15.42
CA GLY A 226 19.77 8.28 -16.80
C GLY A 226 18.30 8.59 -17.14
N LYS A 227 17.60 7.61 -17.71
CA LYS A 227 16.17 7.74 -18.03
C LYS A 227 15.28 7.79 -16.80
N GLU A 228 15.76 7.20 -15.70
CA GLU A 228 15.04 6.99 -14.46
C GLU A 228 16.01 7.14 -13.31
N GLN A 229 15.49 7.38 -12.11
CA GLN A 229 16.26 7.22 -10.87
C GLN A 229 15.87 5.90 -10.23
N THR A 230 16.87 5.16 -9.74
CA THR A 230 16.72 3.93 -8.98
C THR A 230 17.01 4.13 -7.49
N ARG A 231 16.25 3.46 -6.64
CA ARG A 231 16.57 3.21 -5.22
C ARG A 231 16.67 1.73 -5.00
N VAL A 232 17.56 1.31 -4.11
CA VAL A 232 17.77 -0.09 -3.78
C VAL A 232 18.00 -0.26 -2.28
N ALA A 233 17.39 -1.28 -1.70
CA ALA A 233 17.67 -1.70 -0.34
C ALA A 233 17.92 -3.20 -0.29
N TYR A 234 18.78 -3.58 0.64
CA TYR A 234 19.07 -4.95 1.01
C TYR A 234 18.75 -5.11 2.48
N ALA A 235 17.92 -6.10 2.82
CA ALA A 235 17.60 -6.45 4.20
C ALA A 235 17.85 -7.94 4.44
N ALA A 236 18.36 -8.30 5.61
CA ALA A 236 18.55 -9.70 5.99
C ALA A 236 17.80 -9.96 7.31
N ALA A 237 16.99 -11.01 7.30
CA ALA A 237 16.25 -11.49 8.46
C ALA A 237 16.14 -13.01 8.33
N GLY A 238 16.47 -13.74 9.40
CA GLY A 238 16.57 -15.20 9.32
C GLY A 238 17.47 -15.67 8.17
N ASP A 239 17.14 -16.80 7.56
CA ASP A 239 17.84 -17.40 6.42
C ASP A 239 17.65 -16.69 5.07
N THR A 240 17.13 -15.46 5.04
CA THR A 240 16.70 -14.79 3.81
C THR A 240 17.28 -13.38 3.69
N VAL A 241 17.74 -13.05 2.48
CA VAL A 241 18.07 -11.68 2.04
C VAL A 241 16.96 -11.18 1.12
N ALA A 242 16.35 -10.04 1.45
CA ALA A 242 15.49 -9.29 0.57
C ALA A 242 16.27 -8.21 -0.17
N MET A 243 16.04 -8.10 -1.47
CA MET A 243 16.44 -6.96 -2.28
C MET A 243 15.18 -6.25 -2.78
N VAL A 244 15.05 -4.95 -2.49
CA VAL A 244 13.95 -4.11 -2.95
C VAL A 244 14.51 -3.05 -3.88
N THR A 245 14.05 -3.01 -5.14
CA THR A 245 14.39 -1.96 -6.09
C THR A 245 13.15 -1.14 -6.45
N GLN A 246 13.31 0.17 -6.55
CA GLN A 246 12.29 1.08 -7.07
C GLN A 246 12.89 2.03 -8.10
N SER A 247 12.32 2.07 -9.30
CA SER A 247 12.77 2.93 -10.38
C SER A 247 11.62 3.78 -10.93
N ARG A 248 11.89 5.03 -11.28
CA ARG A 248 10.89 5.92 -11.88
C ARG A 248 11.49 6.99 -12.79
N PRO A 249 10.91 7.24 -13.97
CA PRO A 249 11.22 8.43 -14.77
C PRO A 249 10.98 9.72 -13.98
N GLY A 250 11.96 10.62 -13.99
CA GLY A 250 11.86 11.90 -13.26
C GLY A 250 12.03 11.80 -11.74
N GLY A 251 12.48 10.64 -11.21
CA GLY A 251 12.83 10.47 -9.81
C GLY A 251 11.85 9.60 -9.03
N ALA A 252 12.37 8.60 -8.31
CA ALA A 252 11.63 7.75 -7.39
C ALA A 252 11.54 8.43 -6.01
N ALA A 253 10.32 8.59 -5.50
CA ALA A 253 10.09 9.21 -4.20
C ALA A 253 10.60 8.30 -3.05
N ALA A 254 11.21 8.91 -2.03
CA ALA A 254 11.81 8.16 -0.93
C ALA A 254 10.76 7.54 0.01
N VAL A 255 9.63 8.20 0.26
CA VAL A 255 8.61 7.71 1.21
C VAL A 255 7.97 6.39 0.78
N PRO A 256 7.48 6.21 -0.48
CA PRO A 256 7.01 4.91 -0.94
C PRO A 256 8.08 3.82 -0.86
N PHE A 257 9.33 4.17 -1.14
CA PHE A 257 10.46 3.25 -1.05
C PHE A 257 10.68 2.77 0.38
N TRP A 258 10.79 3.69 1.33
CA TRP A 258 10.95 3.36 2.74
C TRP A 258 9.79 2.52 3.27
N GLN A 259 8.56 2.89 2.94
CA GLN A 259 7.38 2.11 3.31
C GLN A 259 7.46 0.68 2.78
N THR A 260 7.83 0.49 1.51
CA THR A 260 7.94 -0.83 0.88
C THR A 260 9.00 -1.68 1.57
N VAL A 261 10.16 -1.09 1.85
CA VAL A 261 11.26 -1.77 2.55
C VAL A 261 10.83 -2.19 3.96
N THR A 262 10.26 -1.28 4.75
CA THR A 262 9.80 -1.59 6.11
C THR A 262 8.74 -2.69 6.10
N LEU A 263 7.73 -2.61 5.23
CA LEU A 263 6.67 -3.62 5.15
C LEU A 263 7.20 -4.99 4.70
N GLN A 264 8.17 -5.02 3.80
CA GLN A 264 8.82 -6.28 3.42
C GLN A 264 9.66 -6.85 4.57
N SER A 265 10.39 -6.02 5.31
CA SER A 265 11.13 -6.45 6.49
C SER A 265 10.22 -7.00 7.59
N GLU A 266 9.04 -6.39 7.80
CA GLU A 266 8.02 -6.85 8.76
C GLU A 266 7.47 -8.25 8.42
N LEU A 267 7.40 -8.58 7.13
CA LEU A 267 6.99 -9.92 6.69
C LEU A 267 8.08 -10.97 6.96
N LEU A 268 9.35 -10.59 6.95
CA LEU A 268 10.48 -11.50 7.22
C LEU A 268 10.83 -11.63 8.70
N ALA A 269 10.39 -10.70 9.56
CA ALA A 269 10.72 -10.70 10.99
C ALA A 269 9.82 -11.62 11.83
#